data_AF-A0A368YSW4-F1
#
_entry.id   AF-A0A368YSW4-F1
#
_cell.length_a   1.000
_cell.length_b   1.000
_cell.length_c   1.000
_cell.angle_alpha   90.00
_cell.angle_beta   90.00
_cell.angle_gamma   90.00
#
_symmetry.space_group_name_H-M   'P 1'
#
loop_
_entity.id
_entity.type
_entity.pdbx_description
1 polymer ?
#
loop_
_entity_poly.entity_id
_entity_poly.type
_entity_poly.pdbx_seq_one_letter_code
_entity_poly.pdbx_strand_id
1 'polypeptide(L)'
;MDVTAELKRKRSEILDRLVEIRETQASLEAQMGALDQVIAIYEPDYEPGGALAERKTRKKRGKAPATIEIDTLLSGVEPTVAVLEILREAAMPLTTADCAVRLMQKLGIDGGDPRTSRVATPLCDP
;
A
#
# COMPACT_ATOMS: atom_id res chain seq x y z
N MET A 1 -5.05 -47.62 17.27
CA MET A 1 -5.10 -46.45 16.38
C MET A 1 -5.67 -45.30 17.19
N ASP A 2 -4.89 -44.26 17.44
CA ASP A 2 -5.36 -43.07 18.17
C ASP A 2 -6.03 -42.12 17.18
N VAL A 3 -7.37 -42.05 17.24
CA VAL A 3 -8.20 -41.19 16.39
C VAL A 3 -7.75 -39.72 16.46
N THR A 4 -7.24 -39.28 17.59
CA THR A 4 -6.80 -37.88 17.76
C THR A 4 -5.51 -37.58 16.98
N ALA A 5 -4.62 -38.55 16.84
CA ALA A 5 -3.41 -38.43 16.03
C ALA A 5 -3.74 -38.39 14.53
N GLU A 6 -4.70 -39.21 14.08
CA GLU A 6 -5.17 -39.21 12.68
C GLU A 6 -5.86 -37.89 12.30
N LEU A 7 -6.69 -37.33 13.19
CA LEU A 7 -7.35 -36.04 12.96
C LEU A 7 -6.34 -34.89 12.85
N LYS A 8 -5.31 -34.89 13.70
CA LYS A 8 -4.22 -33.89 13.63
C LYS A 8 -3.45 -34.00 12.32
N ARG A 9 -3.15 -35.22 11.86
CA ARG A 9 -2.48 -35.46 10.57
C ARG A 9 -3.33 -34.98 9.38
N LYS A 10 -4.62 -35.31 9.35
CA LYS A 10 -5.53 -34.82 8.30
C LYS A 10 -5.65 -33.30 8.31
N ARG A 11 -5.66 -32.68 9.49
CA ARG A 11 -5.69 -31.22 9.61
C ARG A 11 -4.43 -30.57 9.04
N SER A 12 -3.24 -31.12 9.29
CA SER A 12 -2.01 -30.58 8.68
C SER A 12 -2.02 -30.73 7.17
N GLU A 13 -2.42 -31.90 6.65
CA GLU A 13 -2.51 -32.13 5.20
C GLU A 13 -3.48 -31.17 4.50
N ILE A 14 -4.62 -30.87 5.14
CA ILE A 14 -5.55 -29.85 4.64
C ILE A 14 -4.92 -28.45 4.65
N LEU A 15 -4.15 -28.10 5.68
CA LEU A 15 -3.48 -26.81 5.76
C LEU A 15 -2.41 -26.66 4.68
N ASP A 16 -1.61 -27.71 4.44
CA ASP A 16 -0.58 -27.71 3.40
C ASP A 16 -1.21 -27.51 2.02
N ARG A 17 -2.28 -28.26 1.73
CA ARG A 17 -3.04 -28.09 0.48
C ARG A 17 -3.66 -26.70 0.33
N LEU A 18 -4.05 -26.07 1.44
CA LEU A 18 -4.58 -24.72 1.44
C LEU A 18 -3.49 -23.71 1.07
N VAL A 19 -2.26 -23.89 1.58
CA VAL A 19 -1.11 -23.06 1.21
C VAL A 19 -0.82 -23.18 -0.29
N GLU A 20 -0.73 -24.40 -0.81
CA GLU A 20 -0.50 -24.64 -2.25
C GLU A 20 -1.58 -23.98 -3.13
N ILE A 21 -2.86 -24.08 -2.74
CA ILE A 21 -3.96 -23.44 -3.47
C ILE A 21 -3.81 -21.90 -3.46
N ARG A 22 -3.36 -21.31 -2.35
CA ARG A 22 -3.15 -19.86 -2.28
C ARG A 22 -1.97 -19.41 -3.13
N GLU A 23 -0.88 -20.17 -3.16
CA GLU A 23 0.28 -19.87 -3.99
C GLU A 23 -0.07 -19.98 -5.48
N THR A 24 -0.78 -21.03 -5.87
CA THR A 24 -1.28 -21.19 -7.25
C THR A 24 -2.26 -20.08 -7.62
N GLN A 25 -3.17 -19.69 -6.72
CA GLN A 25 -4.07 -18.56 -6.95
C GLN A 25 -3.28 -17.25 -7.16
N ALA A 26 -2.27 -16.97 -6.34
CA ALA A 26 -1.46 -15.76 -6.47
C ALA A 26 -0.66 -15.74 -7.80
N SER A 27 -0.13 -16.89 -8.21
CA SER A 27 0.56 -17.03 -9.49
C SER A 27 -0.36 -16.76 -10.68
N LEU A 28 -1.57 -17.33 -10.66
CA LEU A 28 -2.58 -17.09 -11.71
C LEU A 28 -3.03 -15.63 -11.75
N GLU A 29 -3.25 -14.99 -10.59
CA GLU A 29 -3.58 -13.57 -10.52
C GLU A 29 -2.48 -12.67 -11.13
N ALA A 30 -1.20 -13.02 -10.92
CA ALA A 30 -0.08 -12.31 -11.52
C ALA A 30 -0.02 -12.49 -13.05
N GLN A 31 -0.22 -13.72 -13.54
CA GLN A 31 -0.27 -14.01 -14.98
C GLN A 31 -1.43 -13.27 -15.66
N MET A 32 -2.62 -13.26 -15.04
CA MET A 32 -3.76 -12.51 -15.54
C MET A 32 -3.45 -11.02 -15.62
N GLY A 33 -2.84 -10.44 -14.58
CA GLY A 33 -2.46 -9.02 -14.59
C GLY A 33 -1.46 -8.67 -15.70
N ALA A 34 -0.51 -9.57 -16.01
CA ALA A 34 0.41 -9.40 -17.12
C ALA A 34 -0.31 -9.45 -18.48
N LEU A 35 -1.26 -10.39 -18.64
CA LEU A 35 -2.08 -10.49 -19.85
C LEU A 35 -2.97 -9.25 -20.03
N ASP A 36 -3.63 -8.78 -18.98
CA ASP A 36 -4.45 -7.56 -19.02
C ASP A 36 -3.63 -6.37 -19.53
N GLN A 37 -2.38 -6.25 -19.09
CA GLN A 37 -1.48 -5.17 -19.54
C GLN A 37 -1.12 -5.31 -21.02
N VAL A 38 -0.86 -6.53 -21.49
CA VAL A 38 -0.59 -6.77 -22.92
C VAL A 38 -1.83 -6.47 -23.75
N ILE A 39 -3.03 -6.88 -23.29
CA ILE A 39 -4.28 -6.61 -24.01
C ILE A 39 -4.51 -5.10 -24.10
N ALA A 40 -4.31 -4.36 -23.00
CA ALA A 40 -4.46 -2.90 -23.00
C ALA A 40 -3.53 -2.15 -23.97
N ILE A 41 -2.40 -2.76 -24.37
CA ILE A 41 -1.51 -2.19 -25.41
C ILE A 41 -2.16 -2.29 -26.80
N TYR A 42 -2.90 -3.37 -27.07
CA TYR A 42 -3.52 -3.62 -28.36
C TYR A 42 -4.96 -3.10 -28.46
N GLU A 43 -5.67 -3.07 -27.33
CA GLU A 43 -7.06 -2.66 -27.21
C GLU A 43 -7.20 -1.71 -26.01
N PRO A 44 -7.10 -0.38 -26.22
CA PRO A 44 -7.08 0.58 -25.11
C PRO A 44 -8.43 0.71 -24.39
N ASP A 45 -9.53 0.31 -25.06
CA ASP A 45 -10.87 0.25 -24.47
C ASP A 45 -11.12 -1.08 -23.72
N TYR A 46 -10.12 -1.95 -23.64
CA TYR A 46 -10.22 -3.22 -22.93
C TYR A 46 -10.38 -2.99 -21.43
N GLU A 47 -11.56 -3.28 -20.92
CA GLU A 47 -11.77 -3.46 -19.49
C GLU A 47 -11.75 -4.96 -19.16
N PRO A 48 -10.89 -5.41 -18.23
CA PRO A 48 -10.86 -6.81 -17.83
C PRO A 48 -12.18 -7.20 -17.17
N GLY A 49 -13.04 -7.87 -17.96
CA GLY A 49 -14.35 -8.34 -17.56
C GLY A 49 -14.24 -9.56 -16.64
N GLY A 50 -14.54 -9.37 -15.37
CA GLY A 50 -14.61 -10.44 -14.37
C GLY A 50 -14.56 -9.89 -12.96
N ALA A 51 -14.90 -10.72 -11.96
CA ALA A 51 -14.93 -10.37 -10.52
C ALA A 51 -13.61 -9.81 -9.93
N LEU A 52 -12.57 -9.61 -10.75
CA LEU A 52 -11.28 -9.01 -10.42
C LEU A 52 -11.22 -7.48 -10.65
N ALA A 53 -12.10 -6.89 -11.47
CA ALA A 53 -12.27 -5.43 -11.51
C ALA A 53 -12.68 -4.90 -10.11
N GLU A 54 -13.47 -5.69 -9.38
CA GLU A 54 -13.80 -5.44 -7.97
C GLU A 54 -12.62 -5.69 -7.01
N ARG A 55 -11.61 -6.51 -7.37
CA ARG A 55 -10.45 -6.76 -6.48
C ARG A 55 -9.37 -5.70 -6.58
N LYS A 56 -9.14 -5.11 -7.76
CA LYS A 56 -8.26 -3.91 -7.87
C LYS A 56 -8.84 -2.75 -7.06
N THR A 57 -10.17 -2.61 -7.01
CA THR A 57 -10.84 -1.65 -6.10
C THR A 57 -10.86 -2.12 -4.64
N ARG A 58 -10.84 -3.42 -4.36
CA ARG A 58 -10.79 -3.97 -2.97
C ARG A 58 -9.43 -3.82 -2.28
N LYS A 59 -8.32 -3.53 -2.99
CA LYS A 59 -7.08 -3.04 -2.36
C LYS A 59 -7.22 -1.62 -1.78
N LYS A 60 -8.30 -0.89 -2.10
CA LYS A 60 -8.74 0.32 -1.37
C LYS A 60 -9.66 0.00 -0.19
N ARG A 61 -9.56 -1.18 0.44
CA ARG A 61 -10.31 -1.45 1.67
C ARG A 61 -9.73 -0.64 2.84
N GLY A 62 -10.42 0.45 3.15
CA GLY A 62 -10.44 1.04 4.49
C GLY A 62 -9.37 2.09 4.77
N LYS A 63 -9.15 3.05 3.88
CA LYS A 63 -8.57 4.34 4.30
C LYS A 63 -9.63 5.05 5.14
N ALA A 64 -9.36 5.24 6.44
CA ALA A 64 -10.22 6.04 7.32
C ALA A 64 -10.43 7.44 6.69
N PRO A 65 -11.56 8.13 6.90
CA PRO A 65 -11.84 9.43 6.26
C PRO A 65 -10.69 10.44 6.46
N ALA A 66 -10.11 10.44 7.66
CA ALA A 66 -8.88 11.14 8.05
C ALA A 66 -7.65 10.92 7.13
N THR A 67 -7.54 9.75 6.49
CA THR A 67 -6.42 9.40 5.60
C THR A 67 -6.65 9.83 4.16
N ILE A 68 -7.90 10.03 3.75
CA ILE A 68 -8.24 10.59 2.44
C ILE A 68 -7.93 12.09 2.45
N GLU A 69 -8.27 12.78 3.53
CA GLU A 69 -8.00 14.22 3.71
C GLU A 69 -6.50 14.54 3.64
N ILE A 70 -5.64 13.75 4.29
CA ILE A 70 -4.19 13.98 4.23
C ILE A 70 -3.62 13.69 2.85
N ASP A 71 -4.04 12.61 2.20
CA ASP A 71 -3.60 12.33 0.83
C ASP A 71 -4.05 13.43 -0.14
N THR A 72 -5.23 14.03 0.07
CA THR A 72 -5.66 15.20 -0.73
C THR A 72 -4.82 16.44 -0.45
N LEU A 73 -4.48 16.71 0.82
CA LEU A 73 -3.61 17.82 1.21
C LEU A 73 -2.18 17.65 0.68
N LEU A 74 -1.67 16.41 0.67
CA LEU A 74 -0.35 16.06 0.13
C LEU A 74 -0.34 15.99 -1.39
N SER A 75 -1.44 15.62 -2.05
CA SER A 75 -1.50 15.56 -3.53
C SER A 75 -1.38 16.92 -4.21
N GLY A 76 -1.63 18.01 -3.47
CA GLY A 76 -1.45 19.38 -3.95
C GLY A 76 -0.04 19.93 -3.75
N VAL A 77 0.86 19.19 -3.10
CA VAL A 77 2.22 19.64 -2.76
C VAL A 77 3.23 18.61 -3.24
N GLU A 78 4.13 19.02 -4.13
CA GLU A 78 5.29 18.21 -4.51
C GLU A 78 6.19 17.96 -3.28
N PRO A 79 6.22 16.74 -2.71
CA PRO A 79 6.81 16.49 -1.40
C PRO A 79 8.31 16.76 -1.39
N THR A 80 9.00 16.47 -2.50
CA THR A 80 10.44 16.71 -2.68
C THR A 80 10.78 18.20 -2.63
N VAL A 81 9.95 19.05 -3.26
CA VAL A 81 10.17 20.51 -3.28
C VAL A 81 9.96 21.09 -1.88
N ALA A 82 8.89 20.69 -1.21
CA ALA A 82 8.58 21.16 0.13
C ALA A 82 9.65 20.76 1.16
N VAL A 83 10.20 19.55 1.06
CA VAL A 83 11.29 19.10 1.93
C VAL A 83 12.58 19.87 1.66
N LEU A 84 12.92 20.14 0.39
CA LEU A 84 14.09 20.95 0.05
C LEU A 84 13.98 22.39 0.57
N GLU A 85 12.79 22.99 0.52
CA GLU A 85 12.54 24.29 1.14
C GLU A 85 12.74 24.24 2.65
N ILE A 86 12.22 23.21 3.34
CA ILE A 86 12.39 23.02 4.79
C ILE A 86 13.87 22.88 5.15
N LEU A 87 14.64 22.08 4.38
CA LEU A 87 16.07 21.91 4.60
C LEU A 87 16.84 23.21 4.34
N ARG A 88 16.43 23.99 3.34
CA ARG A 88 17.03 25.29 3.02
C ARG A 88 16.77 26.33 4.09
N GLU A 89 15.56 26.37 4.64
CA GLU A 89 15.16 27.25 5.75
C GLU A 89 15.86 26.88 7.07
N ALA A 90 16.05 25.58 7.32
CA ALA A 90 16.65 25.11 8.57
C ALA A 90 18.15 25.39 8.67
N ALA A 91 18.84 25.56 7.54
CA ALA A 91 20.28 25.84 7.44
C ALA A 91 21.20 24.89 8.24
N MET A 92 20.68 23.73 8.64
CA MET A 92 21.33 22.70 9.47
C MET A 92 20.78 21.32 9.09
N PRO A 93 21.55 20.23 9.30
CA PRO A 93 21.06 18.88 9.04
C PRO A 93 19.87 18.56 9.94
N LEU A 94 18.73 18.23 9.33
CA LEU A 94 17.51 17.79 10.02
C LEU A 94 17.34 16.29 9.87
N THR A 95 16.74 15.66 10.87
CA THR A 95 16.31 14.26 10.74
C THR A 95 15.05 14.17 9.87
N THR A 96 14.80 13.00 9.29
CA THR A 96 13.60 12.75 8.48
C THR A 96 12.31 12.96 9.28
N ALA A 97 12.32 12.61 10.57
CA ALA A 97 11.22 12.86 11.49
C ALA A 97 10.95 14.37 11.66
N ASP A 98 12.01 15.18 11.83
CA ASP A 98 11.87 16.63 11.96
C ASP A 98 11.37 17.29 10.68
N CYS A 99 11.80 16.80 9.51
CA CYS A 99 11.28 17.26 8.22
C CYS A 99 9.80 16.96 8.06
N ALA A 100 9.36 15.76 8.46
CA ALA A 100 7.95 15.39 8.43
C ALA A 100 7.12 16.32 9.33
N VAL A 101 7.56 16.57 10.57
CA VAL A 101 6.86 17.47 11.51
C VAL A 101 6.72 18.88 10.94
N ARG A 102 7.80 19.44 10.35
CA ARG A 102 7.75 20.77 9.72
C ARG A 102 6.86 20.82 8.48
N LEU A 103 6.83 19.74 7.70
CA LEU A 103 5.94 19.62 6.55
C LEU A 103 4.47 19.59 6.99
N MET A 104 4.15 18.88 8.06
CA MET A 104 2.81 18.88 8.66
C MET A 104 2.42 20.24 9.25
N GLN A 105 3.35 20.94 9.90
CA GLN A 105 3.13 22.32 10.35
C GLN A 105 2.82 23.27 9.19
N LYS A 106 3.54 23.17 8.06
CA LYS A 106 3.24 23.95 6.83
C LYS A 106 1.85 23.64 6.26
N LEU A 107 1.36 22.41 6.46
CA LEU A 107 0.02 21.95 6.04
C LEU A 107 -1.08 22.21 7.09
N GLY A 108 -0.74 22.82 8.24
CA GLY A 108 -1.70 23.12 9.31
C GLY A 108 -2.13 21.93 10.17
N ILE A 109 -1.36 20.84 10.16
CA ILE A 109 -1.60 19.62 10.94
C ILE A 109 -0.72 19.65 12.20
N ASP A 110 -1.33 19.41 13.36
CA ASP A 110 -0.67 19.54 14.66
C ASP A 110 0.45 18.50 14.85
N GLY A 111 1.61 18.93 15.37
CA GLY A 111 2.89 18.21 15.30
C GLY A 111 3.01 16.91 16.13
N GLY A 112 1.93 16.51 16.80
CA GLY A 112 1.83 15.31 17.62
C GLY A 112 0.89 14.23 17.05
N ASP A 113 0.38 14.39 15.83
CA ASP A 113 -0.53 13.41 15.24
C ASP A 113 0.23 12.08 14.96
N PRO A 114 -0.29 10.90 15.38
CA PRO A 114 0.27 9.59 15.00
C PRO A 114 0.42 9.39 13.47
N ARG A 115 -0.25 10.24 12.68
CA ARG A 115 -0.16 10.30 11.22
C ARG A 115 1.18 10.85 10.70
N THR A 116 2.04 11.39 11.57
CA THR A 116 3.38 11.88 11.20
C THR A 116 4.28 10.81 10.58
N SER A 117 4.19 9.60 11.12
CA SER A 117 4.87 8.40 10.62
C SER A 117 4.59 8.12 9.14
N ARG A 118 3.38 8.45 8.66
CA ARG A 118 2.93 8.19 7.28
C ARG A 118 3.51 9.16 6.27
N VAL A 119 3.85 10.37 6.71
CA VAL A 119 4.55 11.37 5.89
C VAL A 119 6.05 11.06 5.88
N ALA A 120 6.59 10.52 6.96
CA ALA A 120 7.99 10.11 7.03
C ALA A 120 8.31 8.88 6.15
N THR A 121 7.42 7.89 6.03
CA THR A 121 7.65 6.69 5.19
C THR A 121 7.97 7.00 3.72
N PRO A 122 7.18 7.80 2.97
CA PRO A 122 7.48 8.14 1.58
C PRO A 122 8.70 9.06 1.43
N LEU A 123 9.20 9.68 2.50
CA LEU A 123 10.46 10.43 2.49
C LEU A 123 11.70 9.53 2.66
N CYS A 124 11.49 8.27 3.06
CA CYS A 124 12.56 7.31 3.32
C CYS A 124 12.73 6.28 2.19
N ASP A 125 11.73 6.14 1.30
CA ASP A 125 11.80 5.29 0.12
C ASP A 125 12.30 6.14 -1.07
N PRO A 126 13.45 5.78 -1.70
CA PRO A 126 14.04 6.52 -2.82
C PRO A 126 13.27 6.36 -4.15
#